data_AF-A0A3B4BC00-F1
#
_entry.id   AF-A0A3B4BC00-F1
#
_cell.length_a   1.000
_cell.length_b   1.000
_cell.length_c   1.000
_cell.angle_alpha   90.00
_cell.angle_beta   90.00
_cell.angle_gamma   90.00
#
_symmetry.space_group_name_H-M   'P 1'
#
loop_
_entity.id
_entity.type
_entity.pdbx_description
1 polymer ?
#
loop_
_entity_poly.entity_id
_entity_poly.type
_entity_poly.pdbx_seq_one_letter_code
_entity_poly.pdbx_strand_id
1 'polypeptide(L)'
;RQGCFNGTYEYMGLTCCKCAAGKSVEEHCTSQTQTRCEPCEPGKQYQSHANELKTCESCTTCGHPSANLEVDRQCTPLVDSTCKCKENHYCSSGTTPCKICEPCQLCDSEGIKVACSATNNTICNDKSKGIVSPCGVSVLVISACICIVKDYIYFLFSFRKICLFLVRNLFFFLQGSNLNIKLTLGPHIPQIAEVITWKNMRNLAMKSGIHASKIESCEQDHQNSSTERTIALMRIWEEKESRAASEKLVQFLKETYQNSKAEEVLTILRGGNS
;
A
#
# COMPACT_ATOMS: atom_id res chain seq x y z
N ARG A 1 53.53 79.78 -16.51
CA ARG A 1 52.43 79.19 -15.71
C ARG A 1 52.52 77.67 -15.86
N GLN A 2 52.99 76.95 -14.86
CA GLN A 2 52.85 75.50 -14.84
C GLN A 2 51.37 75.19 -14.64
N GLY A 3 50.72 74.62 -15.66
CA GLY A 3 49.34 74.19 -15.56
C GLY A 3 49.22 73.05 -14.55
N CYS A 4 48.17 73.07 -13.72
CA CYS A 4 47.90 71.97 -12.80
C CYS A 4 47.40 70.76 -13.60
N PHE A 5 48.18 69.68 -13.63
CA PHE A 5 47.85 68.47 -14.39
C PHE A 5 46.59 67.76 -13.85
N ASN A 6 46.40 67.74 -12.53
CA ASN A 6 45.31 67.03 -11.85
C ASN A 6 44.08 67.92 -11.58
N GLY A 7 44.00 69.08 -12.21
CA GLY A 7 42.97 70.09 -11.95
C GLY A 7 43.29 71.01 -10.77
N THR A 8 42.34 71.91 -10.49
CA THR A 8 42.48 72.99 -9.51
C THR A 8 41.35 73.00 -8.51
N TYR A 9 41.57 73.63 -7.35
CA TYR A 9 40.55 73.93 -6.35
C TYR A 9 40.76 75.33 -5.77
N GLU A 10 39.72 75.91 -5.18
CA GLU A 10 39.80 77.22 -4.54
C GLU A 10 40.06 77.09 -3.03
N TYR A 11 41.01 77.86 -2.53
CA TYR A 11 41.31 77.93 -1.10
C TYR A 11 41.69 79.37 -0.72
N MET A 12 40.94 79.99 0.19
CA MET A 12 41.16 81.37 0.63
C MET A 12 41.29 82.38 -0.54
N GLY A 13 40.51 82.21 -1.61
CA GLY A 13 40.54 83.07 -2.80
C GLY A 13 41.72 82.84 -3.75
N LEU A 14 42.54 81.80 -3.51
CA LEU A 14 43.63 81.36 -4.38
C LEU A 14 43.22 80.11 -5.17
N THR A 15 43.64 80.04 -6.43
CA THR A 15 43.50 78.83 -7.26
C THR A 15 44.69 77.90 -7.02
N CYS A 16 44.46 76.83 -6.26
CA CYS A 16 45.45 75.81 -5.91
C CYS A 16 45.40 74.61 -6.86
N CYS A 17 46.50 73.85 -6.98
CA CYS A 17 46.51 72.58 -7.71
C CYS A 17 46.06 71.42 -6.82
N LYS A 18 45.20 70.54 -7.33
CA LYS A 18 44.78 69.32 -6.62
C LYS A 18 45.94 68.34 -6.45
N CYS A 19 45.90 67.58 -5.35
CA CYS A 19 46.78 66.44 -5.16
C CYS A 19 46.35 65.29 -6.08
N ALA A 20 47.32 64.53 -6.58
CA ALA A 20 47.06 63.37 -7.43
C ALA A 20 46.36 62.24 -6.64
N ALA A 21 45.77 61.28 -7.36
CA ALA A 21 45.36 60.01 -6.76
C ALA A 21 46.53 59.38 -5.99
N GLY A 22 46.23 58.75 -4.86
CA GLY A 22 47.24 58.22 -3.94
C GLY A 22 47.85 59.24 -2.97
N LYS A 23 47.37 60.49 -2.96
CA LYS A 23 47.89 61.56 -2.11
C LYS A 23 46.77 62.41 -1.49
N SER A 24 47.01 62.97 -0.30
CA SER A 24 46.20 64.01 0.35
C SER A 24 46.96 65.34 0.44
N VAL A 25 46.24 66.42 0.70
CA VAL A 25 46.80 67.75 0.96
C VAL A 25 47.44 67.77 2.34
N GLU A 26 48.76 67.92 2.38
CA GLU A 26 49.48 68.16 3.62
C GLU A 26 49.38 69.65 4.00
N GLU A 27 49.63 70.54 3.02
CA GLU A 27 49.51 71.99 3.16
C GLU A 27 48.86 72.61 1.91
N HIS A 28 47.91 73.52 2.13
CA HIS A 28 47.27 74.25 1.05
C HIS A 28 48.24 75.24 0.39
N CYS A 29 47.93 75.66 -0.85
CA CYS A 29 48.77 76.62 -1.54
C CYS A 29 48.70 78.01 -0.88
N THR A 30 49.75 78.81 -1.06
CA THR A 30 49.78 80.22 -0.68
C THR A 30 50.00 81.08 -1.93
N SER A 31 50.10 82.40 -1.78
CA SER A 31 50.46 83.27 -2.90
C SER A 31 51.86 82.99 -3.48
N GLN A 32 52.72 82.29 -2.74
CA GLN A 32 54.11 82.00 -3.12
C GLN A 32 54.39 80.51 -3.33
N THR A 33 53.62 79.62 -2.70
CA THR A 33 53.86 78.17 -2.71
C THR A 33 52.69 77.41 -3.31
N GLN A 34 52.98 76.32 -4.03
CA GLN A 34 51.95 75.38 -4.49
C GLN A 34 51.50 74.46 -3.34
N THR A 35 50.37 73.77 -3.55
CA THR A 35 49.85 72.77 -2.61
C THR A 35 50.88 71.67 -2.39
N ARG A 36 51.21 71.38 -1.11
CA ARG A 36 52.05 70.25 -0.74
C ARG A 36 51.16 69.02 -0.53
N CYS A 37 51.56 67.91 -1.15
CA CYS A 37 50.81 66.67 -1.13
C CYS A 37 51.63 65.55 -0.51
N GLU A 38 51.02 64.80 0.40
CA GLU A 38 51.62 63.64 1.04
C GLU A 38 50.97 62.35 0.51
N PRO A 39 51.71 61.23 0.41
CA PRO A 39 51.14 59.95 0.01
C PRO A 39 50.22 59.37 1.08
N CYS A 40 49.14 58.70 0.65
CA CYS A 40 48.28 57.95 1.57
C CYS A 40 49.06 56.79 2.23
N GLU A 41 48.71 56.46 3.47
CA GLU A 41 49.37 55.38 4.21
C GLU A 41 49.07 54.01 3.58
N PRO A 42 50.09 53.28 3.07
CA PRO A 42 49.87 52.00 2.39
C PRO A 42 49.17 50.97 3.28
N GLY A 43 48.11 50.35 2.75
CA GLY A 43 47.34 49.31 3.44
C GLY A 43 46.35 49.83 4.49
N LYS A 44 46.32 51.15 4.77
CA LYS A 44 45.35 51.76 5.69
C LYS A 44 44.47 52.81 5.03
N GLN A 45 45.02 53.53 4.07
CA GLN A 45 44.31 54.60 3.38
C GLN A 45 44.51 54.56 1.86
N TYR A 46 43.53 55.08 1.15
CA TYR A 46 43.55 55.24 -0.29
C TYR A 46 42.90 56.56 -0.73
N GLN A 47 43.18 56.94 -1.97
CA GLN A 47 42.50 58.04 -2.64
C GLN A 47 42.52 57.78 -4.15
N SER A 48 41.37 57.44 -4.71
CA SER A 48 41.23 57.02 -6.10
C SER A 48 41.30 58.17 -7.10
N HIS A 49 41.07 59.40 -6.65
CA HIS A 49 40.93 60.55 -7.52
C HIS A 49 41.78 61.75 -7.06
N ALA A 50 41.97 62.68 -7.99
CA ALA A 50 42.59 63.95 -7.65
C ALA A 50 41.69 64.74 -6.69
N ASN A 51 42.26 65.26 -5.61
CA ASN A 51 41.48 65.77 -4.49
C ASN A 51 42.11 67.02 -3.83
N GLU A 52 41.34 67.62 -2.94
CA GLU A 52 41.67 68.78 -2.11
C GLU A 52 41.57 68.46 -0.61
N LEU A 53 41.51 67.17 -0.26
CA LEU A 53 41.25 66.68 1.08
C LEU A 53 42.55 66.62 1.89
N LYS A 54 42.47 67.01 3.16
CA LYS A 54 43.57 66.91 4.13
C LYS A 54 43.90 65.47 4.55
N THR A 55 42.97 64.53 4.33
CA THR A 55 43.09 63.14 4.75
C THR A 55 42.65 62.23 3.63
N CYS A 56 43.37 61.12 3.45
CA CYS A 56 42.93 60.03 2.57
C CYS A 56 41.76 59.25 3.18
N GLU A 57 41.06 58.47 2.35
CA GLU A 57 39.95 57.62 2.78
C GLU A 57 40.48 56.34 3.42
N SER A 58 39.84 55.85 4.47
CA SER A 58 40.22 54.60 5.13
C SER A 58 39.84 53.40 4.27
N CYS A 59 40.71 52.40 4.20
CA CYS A 59 40.45 51.17 3.46
C CYS A 59 39.30 50.35 4.08
N THR A 60 38.57 49.62 3.23
CA THR A 60 37.53 48.69 3.64
C THR A 60 38.12 47.46 4.36
N THR A 61 37.69 47.20 5.59
CA THR A 61 38.17 46.06 6.39
C THR A 61 37.29 44.82 6.20
N CYS A 62 37.89 43.73 5.69
CA CYS A 62 37.21 42.44 5.49
C CYS A 62 37.28 41.50 6.73
N GLY A 63 38.01 41.90 7.77
CA GLY A 63 38.36 41.04 8.91
C GLY A 63 37.32 40.91 10.03
N HIS A 64 36.08 41.39 9.83
CA HIS A 64 35.07 41.28 10.90
C HIS A 64 34.73 39.79 11.15
N PRO A 65 34.93 39.24 12.37
CA PRO A 65 34.85 37.79 12.60
C PRO A 65 33.49 37.19 12.23
N SER A 66 32.40 37.94 12.43
CA SER A 66 31.04 37.49 12.12
C SER A 66 30.62 37.65 10.66
N ALA A 67 31.46 38.26 9.81
CA ALA A 67 31.10 38.55 8.43
C ALA A 67 31.49 37.44 7.45
N ASN A 68 32.38 36.51 7.85
CA ASN A 68 32.91 35.44 6.99
C ASN A 68 33.48 35.95 5.64
N LEU A 69 34.07 37.14 5.67
CA LEU A 69 34.73 37.78 4.53
C LEU A 69 36.23 37.54 4.57
N GLU A 70 36.85 37.57 3.40
CA GLU A 70 38.29 37.62 3.20
C GLU A 70 38.65 38.69 2.17
N VAL A 71 39.91 39.13 2.19
CA VAL A 71 40.41 40.14 1.25
C VAL A 71 40.52 39.53 -0.14
N ASP A 72 39.81 40.09 -1.11
CA ASP A 72 39.93 39.75 -2.53
C ASP A 72 41.06 40.57 -3.17
N ARG A 73 41.03 41.89 -2.96
CA ARG A 73 42.10 42.79 -3.40
C ARG A 73 42.62 43.59 -2.22
N GLN A 74 43.95 43.67 -2.14
CA GLN A 74 44.62 44.45 -1.12
C GLN A 74 44.44 45.94 -1.34
N CYS A 75 44.34 46.69 -0.26
CA CYS A 75 44.28 48.14 -0.33
C CYS A 75 45.65 48.71 -0.71
N THR A 76 45.63 49.70 -1.60
CA THR A 76 46.82 50.45 -2.04
C THR A 76 46.53 51.94 -1.89
N PRO A 77 47.53 52.83 -1.90
CA PRO A 77 47.27 54.26 -1.86
C PRO A 77 46.29 54.75 -2.94
N LEU A 78 46.18 54.09 -4.09
CA LEU A 78 45.29 54.49 -5.18
C LEU A 78 43.92 53.80 -5.17
N VAL A 79 43.78 52.64 -4.52
CA VAL A 79 42.61 51.77 -4.69
C VAL A 79 42.25 51.12 -3.37
N ASP A 80 40.96 51.15 -3.03
CA ASP A 80 40.41 50.48 -1.86
C ASP A 80 40.60 48.96 -1.91
N SER A 81 40.59 48.31 -0.75
CA SER A 81 40.44 46.87 -0.66
C SER A 81 39.02 46.42 -1.02
N THR A 82 38.92 45.28 -1.69
CA THR A 82 37.64 44.60 -1.94
C THR A 82 37.57 43.31 -1.13
N CYS A 83 36.37 42.98 -0.66
CA CYS A 83 36.11 41.76 0.11
C CYS A 83 35.34 40.74 -0.73
N LYS A 84 35.61 39.46 -0.48
CA LYS A 84 34.81 38.34 -0.97
C LYS A 84 34.43 37.41 0.17
N CYS A 85 33.42 36.58 -0.02
CA CYS A 85 33.09 35.53 0.94
C CYS A 85 34.23 34.50 1.00
N LYS A 86 34.51 34.01 2.21
CA LYS A 86 35.41 32.87 2.42
C LYS A 86 34.89 31.63 1.70
N GLU A 87 35.76 30.64 1.52
CA GLU A 87 35.35 29.33 1.01
C GLU A 87 34.14 28.77 1.77
N ASN A 88 33.23 28.12 1.04
CA ASN A 88 31.99 27.56 1.55
C ASN A 88 31.02 28.59 2.17
N HIS A 89 31.13 29.86 1.82
CA HIS A 89 30.17 30.89 2.20
C HIS A 89 29.63 31.63 0.96
N TYR A 90 28.39 32.09 1.03
CA TYR A 90 27.70 32.79 -0.04
C TYR A 90 27.00 34.05 0.47
N CYS A 91 26.68 34.95 -0.44
CA CYS A 91 25.90 36.13 -0.16
C CYS A 91 24.81 36.32 -1.19
N SER A 92 23.55 36.31 -0.76
CA SER A 92 22.41 36.46 -1.67
C SER A 92 22.53 37.72 -2.53
N SER A 93 22.19 37.61 -3.81
CA SER A 93 22.45 38.62 -4.85
C SER A 93 21.77 39.99 -4.64
N GLY A 94 21.01 40.18 -3.56
CA GLY A 94 20.36 41.44 -3.18
C GLY A 94 21.19 42.35 -2.27
N THR A 95 22.32 41.89 -1.74
CA THR A 95 23.16 42.66 -0.81
C THR A 95 24.55 42.93 -1.40
N THR A 96 24.67 43.98 -2.21
CA THR A 96 25.96 44.45 -2.74
C THR A 96 26.23 45.88 -2.24
N PRO A 97 27.35 46.14 -1.54
CA PRO A 97 28.39 45.19 -1.14
C PRO A 97 27.90 44.24 -0.05
N CYS A 98 28.36 42.98 -0.13
CA CYS A 98 28.01 41.98 0.87
C CYS A 98 28.68 42.30 2.20
N LYS A 99 27.87 42.51 3.25
CA LYS A 99 28.39 42.80 4.60
C LYS A 99 28.60 41.55 5.44
N ILE A 100 27.84 40.47 5.18
CA ILE A 100 27.84 39.23 5.95
C ILE A 100 27.61 38.08 4.97
N CYS A 101 28.51 37.09 4.95
CA CYS A 101 28.36 35.87 4.16
C CYS A 101 27.84 34.72 5.04
N GLU A 102 26.86 34.01 4.50
CA GLU A 102 26.23 32.85 5.13
C GLU A 102 26.97 31.57 4.75
N PRO A 103 27.08 30.57 5.64
CA PRO A 103 27.65 29.28 5.30
C PRO A 103 26.77 28.55 4.28
N CYS A 104 27.41 27.93 3.30
CA CYS A 104 26.72 27.10 2.32
C CYS A 104 26.17 25.82 2.95
N GLN A 105 25.01 25.39 2.45
CA GLN A 105 24.36 24.15 2.83
C GLN A 105 25.22 22.96 2.40
N LEU A 106 25.31 21.97 3.29
CA LEU A 106 25.93 20.68 2.99
C LEU A 106 24.85 19.71 2.48
N CYS A 107 25.18 18.98 1.43
CA CYS A 107 24.34 17.91 0.91
C CYS A 107 24.91 16.58 1.38
N ASP A 108 24.14 15.84 2.18
CA ASP A 108 24.54 14.54 2.72
C ASP A 108 24.50 13.46 1.62
N SER A 109 23.59 12.48 1.71
CA SER A 109 23.47 11.35 0.78
C SER A 109 22.83 11.70 -0.56
N GLU A 110 22.21 12.88 -0.67
CA GLU A 110 21.56 13.37 -1.89
C GLU A 110 22.57 13.79 -2.97
N GLY A 111 23.77 14.21 -2.57
CA GLY A 111 24.74 14.82 -3.48
C GLY A 111 24.35 16.25 -3.90
N ILE A 112 25.31 16.93 -4.54
CA ILE A 112 25.20 18.34 -4.91
C ILE A 112 24.56 18.47 -6.30
N LYS A 113 23.49 19.27 -6.41
CA LYS A 113 22.85 19.64 -7.68
C LYS A 113 23.46 20.91 -8.25
N VAL A 114 23.64 21.94 -7.40
CA VAL A 114 24.32 23.19 -7.74
C VAL A 114 25.34 23.49 -6.65
N ALA A 115 26.59 23.69 -7.05
CA ALA A 115 27.68 23.99 -6.13
C ALA A 115 27.52 25.39 -5.50
N CYS A 116 27.97 25.51 -4.26
CA CYS A 116 28.14 26.79 -3.57
C CYS A 116 28.99 27.75 -4.43
N SER A 117 28.59 29.01 -4.45
CA SER A 117 29.33 30.11 -5.10
C SER A 117 29.30 31.35 -4.21
N ALA A 118 30.10 32.36 -4.53
CA ALA A 118 30.13 33.61 -3.75
C ALA A 118 28.76 34.30 -3.64
N THR A 119 27.83 34.03 -4.57
CA THR A 119 26.51 34.67 -4.62
C THR A 119 25.33 33.73 -4.39
N ASN A 120 25.53 32.42 -4.44
CA ASN A 120 24.45 31.43 -4.35
C ASN A 120 24.83 30.26 -3.42
N ASN A 121 23.85 29.83 -2.63
CA ASN A 121 23.95 28.66 -1.78
C ASN A 121 24.08 27.37 -2.60
N THR A 122 24.58 26.30 -1.96
CA THR A 122 24.47 24.94 -2.47
C THR A 122 23.01 24.53 -2.61
N ILE A 123 22.66 23.86 -3.70
CA ILE A 123 21.37 23.20 -3.88
C ILE A 123 21.60 21.69 -3.91
N CYS A 124 20.91 20.95 -3.07
CA CYS A 124 21.00 19.49 -3.01
C CYS A 124 20.08 18.82 -4.05
N ASN A 125 20.42 17.59 -4.45
CA ASN A 125 19.48 16.82 -5.27
C ASN A 125 18.25 16.48 -4.45
N ASP A 126 17.10 16.36 -5.12
CA ASP A 126 15.90 15.87 -4.46
C ASP A 126 16.18 14.48 -3.90
N LYS A 127 15.80 14.23 -2.63
CA LYS A 127 15.79 12.87 -2.08
C LYS A 127 15.07 11.98 -3.09
N SER A 128 15.80 11.03 -3.69
CA SER A 128 15.16 9.91 -4.36
C SER A 128 14.36 9.22 -3.27
N LYS A 129 13.08 9.54 -3.14
CA LYS A 129 12.15 8.72 -2.38
C LYS A 129 12.24 7.39 -3.09
N GLY A 130 13.05 6.48 -2.55
CA GLY A 130 13.09 5.11 -3.00
C GLY A 130 11.64 4.68 -2.99
N ILE A 131 11.06 4.55 -4.18
CA ILE A 131 9.75 3.96 -4.33
C ILE A 131 10.03 2.50 -4.03
N VAL A 132 10.08 2.15 -2.75
CA VAL A 132 9.89 0.78 -2.32
C VAL A 132 8.45 0.50 -2.71
N SER A 133 8.29 -0.06 -3.90
CA SER A 133 7.00 -0.37 -4.47
C SER A 133 6.21 -1.17 -3.42
N PRO A 134 5.01 -0.70 -3.01
CA PRO A 134 4.22 -1.37 -1.97
C PRO A 134 3.67 -2.73 -2.43
N CYS A 135 3.98 -3.18 -3.65
CA CYS A 135 3.46 -4.42 -4.23
C CYS A 135 3.79 -5.68 -3.41
N GLY A 136 4.90 -5.71 -2.66
CA GLY A 136 5.27 -6.90 -1.88
C GLY A 136 4.41 -7.15 -0.64
N VAL A 137 4.01 -6.08 0.06
CA VAL A 137 3.28 -6.19 1.34
C VAL A 137 1.78 -6.43 1.10
N SER A 138 1.22 -5.86 0.02
CA SER A 138 -0.20 -6.00 -0.31
C SER A 138 -0.59 -7.44 -0.66
N VAL A 139 0.27 -8.20 -1.34
CA VAL A 139 -0.05 -9.58 -1.78
C VAL A 139 -0.13 -10.54 -0.58
N LEU A 140 0.75 -10.39 0.41
CA LEU A 140 0.76 -11.25 1.59
C LEU A 140 -0.50 -11.03 2.44
N VAL A 141 -0.91 -9.78 2.65
CA VAL A 141 -2.13 -9.46 3.41
C VAL A 141 -3.38 -10.01 2.72
N ILE A 142 -3.50 -9.86 1.40
CA ILE A 142 -4.66 -10.36 0.64
C ILE A 142 -4.72 -11.89 0.70
N SER A 143 -3.58 -12.59 0.57
CA SER A 143 -3.53 -14.05 0.66
C SER A 143 -3.97 -14.57 2.04
N ALA A 144 -3.54 -13.93 3.13
CA ALA A 144 -3.93 -14.28 4.49
C ALA A 144 -5.43 -14.09 4.73
N CYS A 145 -6.02 -12.99 4.25
CA CYS A 145 -7.45 -12.73 4.35
C CYS A 145 -8.29 -13.79 3.63
N ILE A 146 -7.87 -14.23 2.44
CA ILE A 146 -8.59 -15.26 1.67
C ILE A 146 -8.58 -16.61 2.41
N CYS A 147 -7.46 -16.99 3.03
CA CYS A 147 -7.36 -18.23 3.81
C CYS A 147 -8.33 -18.22 5.00
N ILE A 148 -8.36 -17.14 5.78
CA ILE A 148 -9.25 -17.00 6.95
C ILE A 148 -10.73 -17.11 6.54
N VAL A 149 -11.12 -16.45 5.44
CA VAL A 149 -12.51 -16.49 4.95
C VAL A 149 -12.88 -17.90 4.50
N LYS A 150 -11.97 -18.62 3.82
CA LYS A 150 -12.19 -20.00 3.38
C LYS A 150 -12.38 -20.95 4.56
N ASP A 151 -11.53 -20.85 5.58
CA ASP A 151 -11.61 -21.69 6.77
C ASP A 151 -12.91 -21.43 7.55
N TYR A 152 -13.34 -20.16 7.64
CA TYR A 152 -14.60 -19.78 8.26
C TYR A 152 -15.82 -20.33 7.49
N ILE A 153 -15.84 -20.21 6.16
CA ILE A 153 -16.92 -20.75 5.33
C ILE A 153 -16.99 -22.28 5.43
N TYR A 154 -15.84 -22.96 5.41
CA TYR A 154 -15.76 -24.41 5.59
C TYR A 154 -16.30 -24.83 6.96
N PHE A 155 -15.93 -24.10 8.02
CA PHE A 155 -16.44 -24.33 9.36
C PHE A 155 -17.97 -24.17 9.44
N LEU A 156 -18.53 -23.10 8.88
CA LEU A 156 -19.98 -22.90 8.81
C LEU A 156 -20.69 -24.02 8.05
N PHE A 157 -20.12 -24.48 6.93
CA PHE A 157 -20.68 -25.58 6.15
C PHE A 157 -20.64 -26.91 6.91
N SER A 158 -19.53 -27.20 7.59
CA SER A 158 -19.37 -28.38 8.42
C SER A 158 -20.35 -28.36 9.61
N PHE A 159 -20.49 -27.20 10.27
CA PHE A 159 -21.43 -27.02 11.37
C PHE A 159 -22.89 -27.21 10.91
N ARG A 160 -23.27 -26.72 9.73
CA ARG A 160 -24.59 -26.99 9.13
C ARG A 160 -24.82 -28.48 8.91
N LYS A 161 -23.82 -29.23 8.42
CA LYS A 161 -23.95 -30.69 8.26
C LYS A 161 -24.12 -31.42 9.59
N ILE A 162 -23.38 -31.01 10.61
CA ILE A 162 -23.46 -31.59 11.97
C ILE A 162 -24.82 -31.28 12.60
N CYS A 163 -25.30 -30.04 12.53
CA CYS A 163 -26.65 -29.68 12.99
C CYS A 163 -27.74 -30.46 12.26
N LEU A 164 -27.65 -30.59 10.93
CA LEU A 164 -28.62 -31.37 10.16
C LEU A 164 -28.61 -32.86 10.57
N PHE A 165 -27.44 -33.40 10.90
CA PHE A 165 -27.29 -34.75 11.42
C PHE A 165 -27.89 -34.92 12.82
N LEU A 166 -27.65 -33.97 13.73
CA LEU A 166 -28.21 -33.98 15.09
C LEU A 166 -29.74 -33.80 15.09
N VAL A 167 -30.27 -32.86 14.29
CA VAL A 167 -31.72 -32.66 14.14
C VAL A 167 -32.37 -33.89 13.51
N ARG A 168 -31.73 -34.52 12.51
CA ARG A 168 -32.22 -35.76 11.92
C ARG A 168 -32.26 -36.90 12.93
N ASN A 169 -31.20 -37.07 13.73
CA ASN A 169 -31.18 -38.08 14.79
C ASN A 169 -32.19 -37.80 15.90
N LEU A 170 -32.39 -36.53 16.28
CA LEU A 170 -33.40 -36.14 17.27
C LEU A 170 -34.82 -36.39 16.73
N PHE A 171 -35.06 -36.11 15.45
CA PHE A 171 -36.34 -36.42 14.79
C PHE A 171 -36.59 -37.93 14.70
N PHE A 172 -35.55 -38.72 14.42
CA PHE A 172 -35.62 -40.19 14.47
C PHE A 172 -35.95 -40.70 15.88
N PHE A 173 -35.39 -40.06 16.92
CA PHE A 173 -35.61 -40.42 18.32
C PHE A 173 -37.02 -40.02 18.81
N LEU A 174 -37.52 -38.85 18.39
CA LEU A 174 -38.85 -38.35 18.75
C LEU A 174 -39.99 -39.07 17.98
N GLN A 175 -39.70 -39.65 16.81
CA GLN A 175 -40.66 -40.46 16.04
C GLN A 175 -40.61 -41.96 16.39
N GLY A 176 -39.86 -42.35 17.43
CA GLY A 176 -39.81 -43.71 17.97
C GLY A 176 -40.96 -44.08 18.91
N SER A 177 -41.85 -43.14 19.25
CA SER A 177 -43.02 -43.37 20.11
C SER A 177 -44.33 -43.36 19.30
N ASN A 178 -44.51 -44.38 18.46
CA ASN A 178 -45.79 -45.07 18.13
C ASN A 178 -45.68 -45.79 16.77
N LEU A 179 -45.18 -47.03 16.75
CA LEU A 179 -45.61 -48.02 15.76
C LEU A 179 -45.41 -49.44 16.29
N ASN A 180 -46.19 -49.80 17.30
CA ASN A 180 -46.31 -51.19 17.73
C ASN A 180 -47.42 -51.86 16.90
N ILE A 181 -47.15 -52.14 15.61
CA ILE A 181 -47.99 -53.01 14.79
C ILE A 181 -47.07 -53.89 13.95
N LYS A 182 -46.89 -55.12 14.40
CA LYS A 182 -46.17 -56.18 13.70
C LYS A 182 -47.00 -56.62 12.50
N LEU A 183 -46.86 -55.91 11.39
CA LEU A 183 -47.70 -56.08 10.22
C LEU A 183 -46.98 -56.91 9.14
N THR A 184 -47.49 -58.11 8.88
CA THR A 184 -46.94 -59.07 7.90
C THR A 184 -47.18 -58.58 6.48
N LEU A 185 -46.12 -58.53 5.66
CA LEU A 185 -46.17 -58.01 4.29
C LEU A 185 -46.88 -58.99 3.33
N GLY A 186 -46.73 -60.29 3.57
CA GLY A 186 -47.24 -61.40 2.76
C GLY A 186 -48.67 -61.27 2.20
N PRO A 187 -49.71 -61.01 3.02
CA PRO A 187 -51.09 -60.93 2.52
C PRO A 187 -51.35 -59.72 1.59
N HIS A 188 -50.50 -58.69 1.62
CA HIS A 188 -50.71 -57.43 0.90
C HIS A 188 -49.75 -57.22 -0.28
N ILE A 189 -48.85 -58.18 -0.56
CA ILE A 189 -47.87 -58.07 -1.65
C ILE A 189 -48.50 -57.71 -3.01
N PRO A 190 -49.61 -58.32 -3.46
CA PRO A 190 -50.19 -58.00 -4.76
C PRO A 190 -50.64 -56.54 -4.89
N GLN A 191 -51.27 -55.99 -3.84
CA GLN A 191 -51.77 -54.61 -3.82
C GLN A 191 -50.62 -53.60 -3.75
N ILE A 192 -49.58 -53.92 -2.98
CA ILE A 192 -48.41 -53.05 -2.87
C ILE A 192 -47.61 -53.04 -4.18
N ALA A 193 -47.54 -54.18 -4.88
CA ALA A 193 -46.86 -54.31 -6.17
C ALA A 193 -47.53 -53.50 -7.31
N GLU A 194 -48.79 -53.10 -7.16
CA GLU A 194 -49.45 -52.17 -8.09
C GLU A 194 -49.03 -50.72 -7.84
N VAL A 195 -48.76 -50.35 -6.59
CA VAL A 195 -48.36 -48.99 -6.19
C VAL A 195 -46.86 -48.74 -6.47
N ILE A 196 -46.02 -49.74 -6.20
CA ILE A 196 -44.57 -49.64 -6.39
C ILE A 196 -44.14 -50.15 -7.77
N THR A 197 -43.16 -49.49 -8.39
CA THR A 197 -42.66 -49.91 -9.71
C THR A 197 -41.60 -51.01 -9.58
N TRP A 198 -41.44 -51.84 -10.62
CA TRP A 198 -40.32 -52.79 -10.75
C TRP A 198 -38.96 -52.15 -10.47
N LYS A 199 -38.74 -50.91 -10.94
CA LYS A 199 -37.50 -50.16 -10.71
C LYS A 199 -37.25 -49.90 -9.22
N ASN A 200 -38.30 -49.54 -8.47
CA ASN A 200 -38.19 -49.35 -7.03
C ASN A 200 -37.86 -50.67 -6.32
N MET A 201 -38.56 -51.74 -6.70
CA MET A 201 -38.37 -53.06 -6.09
C MET A 201 -36.99 -53.66 -6.42
N ARG A 202 -36.52 -53.50 -7.67
CA ARG A 202 -35.18 -53.90 -8.12
C ARG A 202 -34.09 -53.19 -7.32
N ASN A 203 -34.21 -51.88 -7.17
CA ASN A 203 -33.25 -51.10 -6.40
C ASN A 203 -33.26 -51.48 -4.90
N LEU A 204 -34.45 -51.73 -4.34
CA LEU A 204 -34.60 -52.21 -2.96
C LEU A 204 -33.96 -53.59 -2.77
N ALA A 205 -34.22 -54.53 -3.68
CA ALA A 205 -33.63 -55.87 -3.67
C ALA A 205 -32.10 -55.84 -3.75
N MET A 206 -31.54 -55.00 -4.64
CA MET A 206 -30.09 -54.79 -4.74
C MET A 206 -29.52 -54.19 -3.45
N LYS A 207 -30.17 -53.18 -2.87
CA LYS A 207 -29.72 -52.53 -1.63
C LYS A 207 -29.79 -53.48 -0.43
N SER A 208 -30.74 -54.40 -0.42
CA SER A 208 -30.83 -55.51 0.54
C SER A 208 -29.88 -56.67 0.24
N GLY A 209 -29.01 -56.57 -0.76
CA GLY A 209 -27.99 -57.56 -1.09
C GLY A 209 -28.52 -58.84 -1.74
N ILE A 210 -29.66 -58.80 -2.44
CA ILE A 210 -30.06 -59.88 -3.34
C ILE A 210 -29.16 -59.80 -4.58
N HIS A 211 -28.52 -60.92 -4.93
CA HIS A 211 -27.61 -60.98 -6.08
C HIS A 211 -28.33 -60.63 -7.38
N ALA A 212 -27.68 -59.82 -8.22
CA ALA A 212 -28.19 -59.38 -9.52
C ALA A 212 -28.64 -60.55 -10.40
N SER A 213 -27.94 -61.69 -10.38
CA SER A 213 -28.29 -62.90 -11.12
C SER A 213 -29.65 -63.50 -10.73
N LYS A 214 -30.04 -63.44 -9.45
CA LYS A 214 -31.40 -63.86 -9.01
C LYS A 214 -32.47 -62.88 -9.46
N ILE A 215 -32.15 -61.59 -9.50
CA ILE A 215 -33.07 -60.54 -9.95
C ILE A 215 -33.29 -60.62 -11.47
N GLU A 216 -32.22 -60.88 -12.23
CA GLU A 216 -32.25 -61.03 -13.69
C GLU A 216 -33.00 -62.29 -14.12
N SER A 217 -32.84 -63.42 -13.39
CA SER A 217 -33.67 -64.62 -13.61
C SER A 217 -35.16 -64.30 -13.44
N CYS A 218 -35.54 -63.57 -12.38
CA CYS A 218 -36.93 -63.16 -12.15
C CYS A 218 -37.46 -62.21 -13.24
N GLU A 219 -36.59 -61.39 -13.83
CA GLU A 219 -36.93 -60.48 -14.92
C GLU A 219 -37.22 -61.24 -16.23
N GLN A 220 -36.56 -62.37 -16.42
CA GLN A 220 -36.63 -63.19 -17.62
C GLN A 220 -37.80 -64.19 -17.58
N ASP A 221 -38.11 -64.75 -16.40
CA ASP A 221 -39.17 -65.75 -16.22
C ASP A 221 -40.61 -65.19 -16.34
N HIS A 222 -40.78 -63.87 -16.18
CA HIS A 222 -42.11 -63.22 -16.15
C HIS A 222 -42.25 -62.12 -17.20
N GLN A 223 -41.94 -62.42 -18.47
CA GLN A 223 -41.83 -61.37 -19.49
C GLN A 223 -43.11 -60.57 -19.81
N ASN A 224 -44.30 -61.11 -19.50
CA ASN A 224 -45.57 -60.55 -19.97
C ASN A 224 -46.22 -59.50 -19.05
N SER A 225 -45.85 -59.38 -17.77
CA SER A 225 -46.45 -58.40 -16.84
C SER A 225 -45.46 -57.81 -15.84
N SER A 226 -45.37 -56.47 -15.78
CA SER A 226 -44.49 -55.75 -14.83
C SER A 226 -44.92 -55.92 -13.37
N THR A 227 -46.22 -56.14 -13.13
CA THR A 227 -46.77 -56.35 -11.79
C THR A 227 -46.42 -57.74 -11.28
N GLU A 228 -46.52 -58.77 -12.12
CA GLU A 228 -46.15 -60.14 -11.74
C GLU A 228 -44.65 -60.29 -11.44
N ARG A 229 -43.79 -59.64 -12.23
CA ARG A 229 -42.35 -59.54 -11.92
C ARG A 229 -42.12 -58.93 -10.54
N THR A 230 -42.79 -57.81 -10.26
CA THR A 230 -42.67 -57.07 -9.00
C THR A 230 -43.14 -57.91 -7.81
N ILE A 231 -44.25 -58.64 -7.94
CA ILE A 231 -44.76 -59.57 -6.93
C ILE A 231 -43.75 -60.69 -6.65
N ALA A 232 -43.19 -61.32 -7.69
CA ALA A 232 -42.23 -62.41 -7.56
C ALA A 232 -40.97 -61.96 -6.80
N LEU A 233 -40.41 -60.80 -7.16
CA LEU A 233 -39.24 -60.24 -6.49
C LEU A 233 -39.55 -59.79 -5.05
N MET A 234 -40.76 -59.28 -4.79
CA MET A 234 -41.21 -58.93 -3.44
C MET A 234 -41.27 -60.15 -2.51
N ARG A 235 -41.74 -61.30 -3.00
CA ARG A 235 -41.76 -62.54 -2.21
C ARG A 235 -40.36 -63.04 -1.85
N ILE A 236 -39.45 -63.05 -2.82
CA ILE A 236 -38.04 -63.43 -2.59
C ILE A 236 -37.38 -62.46 -1.60
N TRP A 237 -37.73 -61.17 -1.69
CA TRP A 237 -37.22 -60.17 -0.77
C TRP A 237 -37.81 -60.30 0.63
N GLU A 238 -39.11 -60.59 0.77
CA GLU A 238 -39.75 -60.86 2.07
C GLU A 238 -39.20 -62.14 2.74
N GLU A 239 -38.88 -63.18 1.98
CA GLU A 239 -38.25 -64.38 2.56
C GLU A 239 -36.88 -64.07 3.15
N LYS A 240 -36.12 -63.17 2.51
CA LYS A 240 -34.80 -62.76 2.97
C LYS A 240 -34.89 -61.78 4.14
N GLU A 241 -35.75 -60.79 4.02
CA GLU A 241 -35.98 -59.76 5.01
C GLU A 241 -37.13 -60.22 5.88
N SER A 242 -36.83 -60.81 7.04
CA SER A 242 -37.82 -61.30 8.01
C SER A 242 -38.81 -60.20 8.48
N ARG A 243 -39.48 -60.38 9.63
CA ARG A 243 -40.61 -59.58 10.17
C ARG A 243 -40.58 -58.03 10.09
N ALA A 244 -39.49 -57.39 9.67
CA ALA A 244 -39.34 -55.95 9.42
C ALA A 244 -39.38 -55.55 7.91
N ALA A 245 -39.82 -56.43 7.00
CA ALA A 245 -39.90 -56.12 5.56
C ALA A 245 -40.76 -54.87 5.26
N SER A 246 -41.91 -54.72 5.91
CA SER A 246 -42.80 -53.56 5.74
C SER A 246 -42.14 -52.24 6.17
N GLU A 247 -41.41 -52.23 7.29
CA GLU A 247 -40.66 -51.06 7.77
C GLU A 247 -39.54 -50.66 6.80
N LYS A 248 -38.76 -51.63 6.33
CA LYS A 248 -37.66 -51.39 5.39
C LYS A 248 -38.15 -50.87 4.05
N LEU A 249 -39.29 -51.37 3.57
CA LEU A 249 -39.93 -50.89 2.34
C LEU A 249 -40.35 -49.42 2.47
N VAL A 250 -41.02 -49.07 3.56
CA VAL A 250 -41.46 -47.68 3.82
C VAL A 250 -40.27 -46.75 3.97
N GLN A 251 -39.22 -47.17 4.68
CA GLN A 251 -37.99 -46.39 4.81
C GLN A 251 -37.33 -46.14 3.45
N PHE A 252 -37.24 -47.17 2.60
CA PHE A 252 -36.66 -47.04 1.27
C PHE A 252 -37.45 -46.07 0.37
N LEU A 253 -38.79 -46.13 0.41
CA LEU A 253 -39.64 -45.22 -0.37
C LEU A 253 -39.47 -43.76 0.09
N LYS A 254 -39.28 -43.52 1.39
CA LYS A 254 -38.96 -42.17 1.93
C LYS A 254 -37.57 -41.69 1.51
N GLU A 255 -36.56 -42.56 1.55
CA GLU A 255 -35.17 -42.24 1.15
C GLU A 255 -35.06 -41.94 -0.36
N THR A 256 -35.94 -42.52 -1.17
CA THR A 256 -35.98 -42.32 -2.64
C THR A 256 -36.90 -41.19 -3.08
N TYR A 257 -37.32 -40.31 -2.14
CA TYR A 257 -38.20 -39.16 -2.38
C TYR A 257 -39.61 -39.52 -2.90
N GLN A 258 -40.06 -40.76 -2.68
CA GLN A 258 -41.40 -41.23 -3.05
C GLN A 258 -42.36 -41.22 -1.85
N ASN A 259 -42.42 -40.09 -1.14
CA ASN A 259 -43.19 -39.95 0.10
C ASN A 259 -44.68 -40.24 -0.08
N SER A 260 -45.28 -39.84 -1.20
CA SER A 260 -46.68 -40.13 -1.53
C SER A 260 -46.95 -41.63 -1.66
N LYS A 261 -46.03 -42.40 -2.27
CA LYS A 261 -46.16 -43.86 -2.38
C LYS A 261 -45.92 -44.55 -1.04
N ALA A 262 -44.99 -44.03 -0.23
CA ALA A 262 -44.75 -44.53 1.12
C ALA A 262 -46.01 -44.40 2.01
N GLU A 263 -46.74 -43.30 1.86
CA GLU A 263 -47.98 -43.02 2.59
C GLU A 263 -49.17 -43.86 2.09
N GLU A 264 -49.24 -44.12 0.78
CA GLU A 264 -50.21 -45.05 0.18
C GLU A 264 -49.97 -46.50 0.62
N VAL A 265 -48.71 -46.98 0.61
CA VAL A 265 -48.34 -48.30 1.14
C VAL A 265 -48.68 -48.41 2.63
N LEU A 266 -48.43 -47.36 3.42
CA LEU A 266 -48.84 -47.33 4.83
C LEU A 266 -50.37 -47.38 5.00
N THR A 267 -51.14 -46.78 4.09
CA THR A 267 -52.60 -46.84 4.10
C THR A 267 -53.11 -48.25 3.78
N ILE A 268 -52.56 -48.93 2.77
CA ILE A 268 -52.90 -50.32 2.42
C ILE A 268 -52.62 -51.27 3.59
N LEU A 269 -51.44 -51.09 4.20
CA LEU A 269 -51.01 -51.83 5.38
C LEU A 269 -51.95 -51.61 6.58
N ARG A 270 -52.40 -50.38 6.83
CA ARG A 270 -53.32 -50.07 7.94
C ARG A 270 -54.77 -50.51 7.68
N GLY A 271 -55.22 -50.51 6.43
CA GLY A 271 -56.60 -50.84 6.03
C GLY A 271 -56.93 -52.33 5.95
N GLY A 272 -55.92 -53.22 5.97
CA GLY A 272 -56.10 -54.67 5.90
C GLY A 272 -56.40 -55.39 7.23
N ASN A 273 -56.44 -54.65 8.34
CA ASN A 273 -56.68 -55.18 9.70
C ASN A 273 -58.10 -54.88 10.23
N SER A 274 -59.07 -54.64 9.33
CA SER A 274 -60.50 -54.61 9.69
C SER A 274 -61.26 -55.80 9.14
#